data_AF-A0A0Q9S7G3-F1
#
_entry.id   AF-A0A0Q9S7G3-F1
#
_cell.length_a   1.000
_cell.length_b   1.000
_cell.length_c   1.000
_cell.angle_alpha   90.00
_cell.angle_beta   90.00
_cell.angle_gamma   90.00
#
_symmetry.space_group_name_H-M   'P 1'
#
loop_
_entity.id
_entity.type
_entity.pdbx_description
1 polymer ?
#
loop_
_entity_poly.entity_id
_entity_poly.type
_entity_poly.pdbx_seq_one_letter_code
_entity_poly.pdbx_strand_id
1 'polypeptide(L)'
;MSKQTQPEPTGTVISERDQRRILAAMTRMPYAASSRVPKPWTALRETVTADAVLAFLDGLAEVLTEVAAESDTHRRRLFSLEADIEAFRRLIGTAPAEVTP
;
A
#
# COMPACT_ATOMS: atom_id res chain seq x y z
N MET A 1 8.46 -28.61 -27.16
CA MET A 1 8.86 -27.86 -25.95
C MET A 1 7.93 -26.66 -25.84
N SER A 2 6.90 -26.74 -25.00
CA SER A 2 5.95 -25.64 -24.83
C SER A 2 6.52 -24.67 -23.80
N LYS A 3 6.89 -23.46 -24.23
CA LYS A 3 7.20 -22.35 -23.32
C LYS A 3 5.93 -22.06 -22.51
N GLN A 4 5.97 -22.27 -21.20
CA GLN A 4 4.99 -21.69 -20.29
C GLN A 4 5.12 -20.18 -20.42
N THR A 5 4.17 -19.56 -21.13
CA THR A 5 3.96 -18.12 -21.07
C THR A 5 3.55 -17.84 -19.62
N GLN A 6 4.47 -17.24 -18.87
CA GLN A 6 4.20 -16.66 -17.57
C GLN A 6 2.94 -15.81 -17.71
N PRO A 7 1.91 -15.95 -16.85
CA PRO A 7 0.72 -15.12 -16.97
C PRO A 7 1.19 -13.66 -16.92
N GLU A 8 0.85 -12.89 -17.95
CA GLU A 8 1.04 -11.44 -17.89
C GLU A 8 0.42 -10.97 -16.58
N PRO A 9 1.09 -10.10 -15.80
CA PRO A 9 0.45 -9.51 -14.65
C PRO A 9 -0.81 -8.85 -15.20
N THR A 10 -1.97 -9.37 -14.80
CA THR A 10 -3.25 -8.70 -15.02
C THR A 10 -3.17 -7.43 -14.21
N GLY A 11 -2.49 -6.41 -14.76
CA GLY A 11 -2.34 -5.10 -14.17
C GLY A 11 -3.75 -4.61 -13.97
N THR A 12 -4.24 -4.71 -12.74
CA THR A 12 -5.63 -4.39 -12.45
C THR A 12 -5.75 -2.90 -12.65
N VAL A 13 -6.29 -2.50 -13.80
CA VAL A 13 -6.41 -1.10 -14.17
C VAL A 13 -7.39 -0.46 -13.21
N ILE A 14 -6.87 0.32 -12.27
CA ILE A 14 -7.69 1.03 -11.29
C ILE A 14 -8.48 2.09 -12.05
N SER A 15 -9.82 2.00 -12.02
CA SER A 15 -10.68 2.96 -12.72
C SER A 15 -10.47 4.37 -12.16
N GLU A 16 -10.64 5.42 -12.98
CA GLU A 16 -10.49 6.80 -12.51
C GLU A 16 -11.38 7.11 -11.29
N ARG A 17 -12.58 6.53 -11.25
CA ARG A 17 -13.50 6.63 -10.11
C ARG A 17 -12.89 6.02 -8.85
N ASP A 18 -12.28 4.85 -8.96
CA ASP A 18 -11.64 4.17 -7.83
C ASP A 18 -10.36 4.87 -7.41
N GLN A 19 -9.58 5.41 -8.36
CA GLN A 19 -8.42 6.26 -8.06
C GLN A 19 -8.84 7.46 -7.20
N ARG A 20 -9.91 8.18 -7.58
CA ARG A 20 -10.42 9.31 -6.77
C ARG A 20 -10.87 8.87 -5.37
N ARG A 21 -11.49 7.70 -5.25
CA ARG A 21 -11.91 7.14 -3.95
C ARG A 21 -10.71 6.76 -3.07
N ILE A 22 -9.72 6.09 -3.65
CA ILE A 22 -8.48 5.69 -3.00
C ILE A 22 -7.73 6.93 -2.49
N LEU A 23 -7.58 7.96 -3.33
CA LEU A 23 -6.95 9.23 -2.95
C LEU A 23 -7.67 9.91 -1.79
N ALA A 24 -9.00 9.97 -1.85
CA ALA A 24 -9.80 10.56 -0.78
C ALA A 24 -9.65 9.77 0.54
N ALA A 25 -9.56 8.44 0.48
CA ALA A 25 -9.32 7.60 1.64
C ALA A 25 -7.91 7.81 2.23
N MET A 26 -6.87 7.76 1.40
CA MET A 26 -5.47 7.95 1.81
C MET A 26 -5.24 9.34 2.44
N THR A 27 -5.85 10.38 1.88
CA THR A 27 -5.75 11.75 2.44
C THR A 27 -6.42 11.89 3.80
N ARG A 28 -7.44 11.07 4.09
CA ARG A 28 -8.16 11.06 5.37
C ARG A 28 -7.49 10.20 6.44
N MET A 29 -6.49 9.39 6.09
CA MET A 29 -5.82 8.55 7.06
C MET A 29 -5.04 9.40 8.07
N PRO A 30 -5.11 9.07 9.38
CA PRO A 30 -4.26 9.70 10.39
C PRO A 30 -2.79 9.62 9.99
N TYR A 31 -2.00 10.66 10.27
CA TYR A 31 -0.57 10.74 9.95
C TYR A 31 -0.20 10.73 8.46
N ALA A 32 -1.15 10.61 7.54
CA ALA A 32 -0.91 10.75 6.09
C ALA A 32 -0.32 12.12 5.71
N ALA A 33 -0.53 13.15 6.54
CA ALA A 33 0.04 14.48 6.35
C ALA A 33 1.54 14.54 6.70
N SER A 34 2.10 13.54 7.38
CA SER A 34 3.51 13.47 7.75
C SER A 34 4.41 13.65 6.51
N SER A 35 5.54 14.35 6.69
CA SER A 35 6.54 14.52 5.64
C SER A 35 7.28 13.23 5.30
N ARG A 36 7.24 12.23 6.20
CA ARG A 36 7.86 10.92 6.00
C ARG A 36 7.00 9.96 5.17
N VAL A 37 5.70 10.20 5.12
CA VAL A 37 4.80 9.39 4.30
C VAL A 37 4.95 9.84 2.85
N PRO A 38 5.37 8.97 1.93
CA PRO A 38 5.43 9.30 0.51
C PRO A 38 4.05 9.74 0.03
N LYS A 39 3.99 10.85 -0.68
CA LYS A 39 2.76 11.35 -1.31
C LYS A 39 2.91 11.34 -2.83
N PRO A 40 3.08 10.17 -3.48
CA PRO A 40 3.31 10.07 -4.92
C PRO A 40 2.24 10.81 -5.76
N TRP A 41 1.00 10.94 -5.25
CA TRP A 41 -0.08 11.69 -5.92
C TRP A 41 -0.02 13.22 -5.77
N THR A 42 0.88 13.78 -4.94
CA THR A 42 1.09 15.24 -4.86
C THR A 42 1.85 15.78 -6.08
N ALA A 43 2.59 14.92 -6.77
CA ALA A 43 3.04 15.16 -8.14
C ALA A 43 1.84 14.98 -9.08
N LEU A 44 1.09 16.08 -9.25
CA LEU A 44 -0.29 16.22 -9.73
C LEU A 44 -0.69 15.67 -11.12
N ARG A 45 0.01 14.68 -11.70
CA ARG A 45 -0.31 14.15 -13.05
C ARG A 45 -0.18 12.63 -13.22
N GLU A 46 0.25 11.89 -12.21
CA GLU A 46 0.43 10.44 -12.33
C GLU A 46 -0.82 9.68 -11.89
N THR A 47 -1.08 8.58 -12.61
CA THR A 47 -2.16 7.65 -12.30
C THR A 47 -1.83 6.97 -10.97
N VAL A 48 -2.83 6.78 -10.09
CA VAL A 48 -2.61 6.01 -8.85
C VAL A 48 -2.33 4.56 -9.25
N THR A 49 -1.08 4.13 -9.07
CA THR A 49 -0.66 2.75 -9.27
C THR A 49 -0.75 1.97 -7.97
N ALA A 50 -0.83 0.64 -8.08
CA ALA A 50 -0.79 -0.22 -6.91
C ALA A 50 0.52 -0.06 -6.11
N ASP A 51 1.65 0.15 -6.79
CA ASP A 51 2.94 0.41 -6.16
C ASP A 51 2.94 1.73 -5.38
N ALA A 52 2.30 2.77 -5.92
CA ALA A 52 2.16 4.06 -5.23
C ALA A 52 1.30 3.93 -3.95
N VAL A 53 0.28 3.07 -3.98
CA VAL A 53 -0.53 2.76 -2.79
C VAL A 53 0.30 1.99 -1.77
N LEU A 54 1.09 1.00 -2.18
CA LEU A 54 1.98 0.27 -1.27
C LEU A 54 3.00 1.18 -0.60
N ALA A 55 3.72 2.00 -1.38
CA ALA A 55 4.73 2.91 -0.85
C ALA A 55 4.15 3.88 0.20
N PHE A 56 2.90 4.33 0.00
CA PHE A 56 2.18 5.11 0.99
C PHE A 56 1.90 4.34 2.27
N LEU A 57 1.35 3.13 2.16
CA LEU A 57 0.97 2.33 3.32
C LEU A 57 2.21 1.91 4.13
N ASP A 58 3.31 1.57 3.45
CA ASP A 58 4.60 1.27 4.11
C ASP A 58 5.11 2.48 4.90
N GLY A 59 5.15 3.67 4.29
CA GLY A 59 5.56 4.89 5.00
C GLY A 59 4.61 5.27 6.14
N LEU A 60 3.32 4.95 6.02
CA LEU A 60 2.35 5.14 7.09
C LEU A 60 2.59 4.18 8.26
N ALA A 61 2.91 2.91 7.98
CA ALA A 61 3.24 1.92 8.98
C ALA A 61 4.51 2.30 9.76
N GLU A 62 5.53 2.86 9.10
CA GLU A 62 6.73 3.39 9.77
C GLU A 62 6.38 4.49 10.77
N VAL A 63 5.60 5.50 10.35
CA VAL A 63 5.19 6.60 11.25
C VAL A 63 4.34 6.09 12.40
N LEU A 64 3.44 5.13 12.13
CA LEU A 64 2.63 4.52 13.16
C LEU A 64 3.44 3.64 14.12
N THR A 65 4.55 3.04 13.68
CA THR A 65 5.46 2.27 14.55
C THR A 65 6.07 3.16 15.62
N GLU A 66 6.52 4.35 15.25
CA GLU A 66 7.07 5.33 16.20
C GLU A 66 6.02 5.79 17.21
N VAL A 67 4.78 6.05 16.77
CA VAL A 67 3.69 6.51 17.64
C VAL A 67 3.07 5.38 18.46
N ALA A 68 3.08 4.15 17.96
CA ALA A 68 2.55 2.97 18.62
C ALA A 68 3.35 2.57 19.86
N ALA A 69 4.64 2.94 19.91
CA ALA A 69 5.46 2.76 21.10
C ALA A 69 4.89 3.48 22.33
N GLU A 70 4.05 4.51 22.12
CA GLU A 70 3.49 5.36 23.17
C GLU A 70 2.02 5.03 23.50
N SER A 71 1.36 4.13 22.74
CA SER A 71 -0.08 3.85 22.91
C SER A 71 -0.53 2.51 22.35
N ASP A 72 -1.18 1.71 23.21
CA ASP A 72 -1.76 0.42 22.86
C ASP A 72 -2.85 0.50 21.77
N THR A 73 -3.55 1.63 21.67
CA THR A 73 -4.55 1.84 20.61
C THR A 73 -3.88 2.02 19.26
N HIS A 74 -2.75 2.75 19.23
CA HIS A 74 -1.96 2.94 18.01
C HIS A 74 -1.26 1.64 17.59
N ARG A 75 -0.79 0.84 18.56
CA ARG A 75 -0.23 -0.50 18.32
C ARG A 75 -1.22 -1.45 17.64
N ARG A 76 -2.47 -1.54 18.09
CA ARG A 76 -3.49 -2.38 17.43
C ARG A 76 -3.80 -1.92 16.00
N ARG A 77 -3.83 -0.61 15.77
CA ARG A 77 -4.04 -0.04 14.44
C ARG A 77 -2.89 -0.35 13.49
N LEU A 78 -1.66 -0.30 13.98
CA LEU A 78 -0.47 -0.69 13.23
C LEU A 78 -0.54 -2.17 12.79
N PHE A 79 -0.82 -3.08 13.73
CA PHE A 79 -0.94 -4.52 13.40
C PHE A 79 -1.99 -4.80 12.32
N SER A 80 -3.15 -4.13 12.38
CA SER A 80 -4.19 -4.26 11.35
C SER A 80 -3.70 -3.75 9.99
N LEU A 81 -3.00 -2.60 9.99
CA LEU A 81 -2.47 -1.99 8.77
C LEU A 81 -1.41 -2.88 8.10
N GLU A 82 -0.49 -3.45 8.88
CA GLU A 82 0.55 -4.36 8.36
C GLU A 82 -0.06 -5.60 7.69
N ALA A 83 -1.10 -6.18 8.30
CA ALA A 83 -1.84 -7.30 7.70
C ALA A 83 -2.54 -6.90 6.39
N ASP A 84 -3.14 -5.70 6.35
CA ASP A 84 -3.78 -5.17 5.15
C ASP A 84 -2.77 -4.90 4.02
N ILE A 85 -1.56 -4.40 4.34
CA ILE A 85 -0.46 -4.21 3.40
C ILE A 85 -0.03 -5.55 2.80
N GLU A 86 0.17 -6.57 3.65
CA GLU A 86 0.56 -7.89 3.18
C GLU A 86 -0.50 -8.53 2.28
N ALA A 87 -1.78 -8.41 2.66
CA ALA A 87 -2.89 -8.86 1.83
C ALA A 87 -2.92 -8.13 0.47
N PHE A 88 -2.66 -6.82 0.47
CA PHE A 88 -2.61 -6.03 -0.76
C PHE A 88 -1.41 -6.43 -1.64
N ARG A 89 -0.23 -6.67 -1.08
CA ARG A 89 0.94 -7.19 -1.82
C ARG A 89 0.62 -8.52 -2.51
N ARG A 90 -0.06 -9.44 -1.81
CA ARG A 90 -0.50 -10.72 -2.39
C ARG A 90 -1.48 -10.51 -3.55
N LEU A 91 -2.42 -9.58 -3.37
CA LEU A 91 -3.43 -9.26 -4.40
C LEU A 91 -2.80 -8.71 -5.69
N ILE A 92 -1.76 -7.88 -5.57
CA ILE A 92 -1.14 -7.23 -6.73
C ILE A 92 0.07 -8.00 -7.29
N GLY A 93 0.38 -9.17 -6.72
CA GLY A 93 1.47 -10.04 -7.18
C GLY A 93 2.87 -9.55 -6.79
N THR A 94 3.00 -8.64 -5.81
CA THR A 94 4.27 -8.11 -5.30
C THR A 94 4.65 -8.70 -3.93
N ALA A 95 3.89 -9.66 -3.42
CA ALA A 95 4.25 -10.37 -2.21
C ALA A 95 5.60 -11.08 -2.39
N PRO A 96 6.51 -11.01 -1.40
CA PRO A 96 7.75 -11.78 -1.44
C PRO A 96 7.38 -13.26 -1.59
N ALA A 97 8.04 -13.95 -2.52
CA ALA A 97 7.83 -15.37 -2.72
C ALA A 97 8.02 -16.08 -1.37
N GLU A 98 7.02 -16.86 -0.95
CA GLU A 98 7.17 -17.77 0.19
C GLU A 98 8.38 -18.65 -0.09
N VAL A 99 9.47 -18.41 0.63
CA VAL A 99 10.62 -19.31 0.62
C VAL A 99 10.21 -20.49 1.49
N THR A 100 9.66 -21.52 0.85
CA THR A 100 9.38 -22.80 1.51
C THR A 100 10.74 -23.42 1.89
N PRO A 101 10.96 -23.82 3.17
CA PRO A 101 12.20 -24.42 3.61
C PRO A 101 12.43 -25.83 3.04
#